data_AF-A0A930V8S9-F1
#
_entry.id   AF-A0A930V8S9-F1
#
_cell.length_a   1.000
_cell.length_b   1.000
_cell.length_c   1.000
_cell.angle_alpha   90.00
_cell.angle_beta   90.00
_cell.angle_gamma   90.00
#
_symmetry.space_group_name_H-M   'P 1'
#
loop_
_entity.id
_entity.type
_entity.pdbx_description
1 polymer ?
#
loop_
_entity_poly.entity_id
_entity_poly.type
_entity_poly.pdbx_seq_one_letter_code
_entity_poly.pdbx_strand_id
1 'polypeptide(L)'
;MGPEDEAELREALRLARRELKLARGRQEVAEEAIQRVRRQRAALRRQVRSSTDALARLLSERYWAEQPSGLAARLRPGGDGAGAERARVAAVEASGLFDGGWYLRHRPDAVRDLVSPALHYVRITDNSADPGPDFDTQAYLEDHPEARGSDLPALLHHLGHDPGARG
;
A
#
# COMPACT_ATOMS: atom_id res chain seq x y z
N MET A 1 -28.95 -61.33 14.65
CA MET A 1 -29.34 -60.13 13.90
C MET A 1 -30.53 -60.52 13.06
N GLY A 2 -31.71 -60.06 13.48
CA GLY A 2 -32.97 -60.43 12.86
C GLY A 2 -33.18 -59.70 11.52
N PRO A 3 -34.12 -60.17 10.69
CA PRO A 3 -34.50 -59.48 9.45
C PRO A 3 -35.04 -58.06 9.70
N GLU A 4 -35.59 -57.79 10.88
CA GLU A 4 -36.04 -56.46 11.32
C GLU A 4 -34.86 -55.50 11.54
N ASP A 5 -33.80 -55.95 12.25
CA ASP A 5 -32.56 -55.18 12.44
C ASP A 5 -31.93 -54.80 11.09
N GLU A 6 -31.96 -55.71 10.12
CA GLU A 6 -31.41 -55.47 8.77
C GLU A 6 -32.25 -54.46 7.97
N ALA A 7 -33.57 -54.48 8.11
CA ALA A 7 -34.46 -53.51 7.48
C ALA A 7 -34.28 -52.10 8.05
N GLU A 8 -34.15 -51.98 9.37
CA GLU A 8 -33.87 -50.71 10.05
C GLU A 8 -32.53 -50.12 9.62
N LEU A 9 -31.47 -50.94 9.56
CA LEU A 9 -30.15 -50.51 9.09
C LEU A 9 -30.18 -50.04 7.62
N ARG A 10 -30.93 -50.71 6.75
CA ARG A 10 -31.10 -50.30 5.35
C ARG A 10 -31.81 -48.95 5.24
N GLU A 11 -32.85 -48.73 6.05
CA GLU A 11 -33.58 -47.46 6.07
C GLU A 11 -32.72 -46.32 6.64
N ALA A 12 -32.00 -46.56 7.74
CA ALA A 12 -31.06 -45.60 8.30
C ALA A 12 -29.97 -45.21 7.29
N LEU A 13 -29.40 -46.18 6.56
CA LEU A 13 -28.42 -45.93 5.50
C LEU A 13 -29.03 -45.11 4.35
N ARG A 14 -30.29 -45.38 3.98
CA ARG A 14 -31.01 -44.60 2.96
C ARG A 14 -31.18 -43.15 3.38
N LEU A 15 -31.55 -42.90 4.63
CA LEU A 15 -31.70 -41.56 5.20
C LEU A 15 -30.34 -40.83 5.28
N ALA A 16 -29.31 -41.48 5.81
CA ALA A 16 -27.96 -40.91 5.88
C ALA A 16 -27.40 -40.53 4.50
N ARG A 17 -27.63 -41.37 3.47
CA ARG A 17 -27.26 -41.05 2.09
C ARG A 17 -27.99 -39.83 1.56
N ARG A 18 -29.28 -39.67 1.88
CA ARG A 18 -30.08 -38.51 1.50
C ARG A 18 -29.57 -37.25 2.18
N GLU A 19 -29.30 -37.30 3.48
CA GLU A 19 -28.76 -36.18 4.25
C GLU A 19 -27.39 -35.74 3.72
N LEU A 20 -26.50 -36.69 3.44
CA LEU A 20 -25.19 -36.41 2.85
C LEU A 20 -25.32 -35.73 1.48
N LYS A 21 -26.24 -36.19 0.63
CA LYS A 21 -26.52 -35.55 -0.66
C LYS A 21 -26.96 -34.10 -0.49
N LEU A 22 -27.85 -33.82 0.47
CA LEU A 22 -28.32 -32.47 0.76
C LEU A 22 -27.21 -31.58 1.36
N ALA A 23 -26.38 -32.13 2.25
CA ALA A 23 -25.24 -31.42 2.83
C ALA A 23 -24.22 -31.03 1.77
N ARG A 24 -23.89 -31.94 0.83
CA ARG A 24 -23.01 -31.65 -0.31
C ARG A 24 -23.55 -30.52 -1.19
N GLY A 25 -24.83 -30.57 -1.55
CA GLY A 25 -25.45 -29.48 -2.32
C GLY A 25 -25.41 -28.14 -1.60
N ARG A 26 -25.63 -28.11 -0.27
CA ARG A 26 -25.46 -26.88 0.53
C ARG A 26 -24.02 -26.37 0.53
N GLN A 27 -23.05 -27.28 0.62
CA GLN A 27 -21.63 -26.94 0.57
C GLN A 27 -21.25 -26.33 -0.78
N GLU A 28 -21.67 -26.95 -1.89
CA GLU A 28 -21.42 -26.43 -3.25
C GLU A 28 -21.96 -25.00 -3.42
N VAL A 29 -23.21 -24.75 -2.99
CA VAL A 29 -23.80 -23.40 -3.04
C VAL A 29 -23.02 -22.41 -2.17
N ALA A 30 -22.58 -22.82 -0.99
CA ALA A 30 -21.78 -21.97 -0.10
C ALA A 30 -20.40 -21.66 -0.71
N GLU A 31 -19.75 -22.63 -1.32
CA GLU A 31 -18.47 -22.46 -2.03
C GLU A 31 -18.63 -21.46 -3.17
N GLU A 32 -19.67 -21.58 -3.99
CA GLU A 32 -19.94 -20.61 -5.05
C GLU A 32 -20.16 -19.20 -4.50
N ALA A 33 -20.89 -19.06 -3.39
CA ALA A 33 -21.10 -17.77 -2.72
C ALA A 33 -19.77 -17.17 -2.24
N ILE A 34 -18.91 -17.98 -1.61
CA ILE A 34 -17.57 -17.57 -1.19
C ILE A 34 -16.73 -17.13 -2.39
N GLN A 35 -16.76 -17.86 -3.50
CA GLN A 35 -16.02 -17.49 -4.70
C GLN A 35 -16.55 -16.20 -5.34
N ARG A 36 -17.87 -15.96 -5.31
CA ARG A 36 -18.45 -14.67 -5.73
C ARG A 36 -17.91 -13.52 -4.88
N VAL A 37 -17.97 -13.64 -3.56
CA VAL A 37 -17.47 -12.61 -2.62
C VAL A 37 -15.96 -12.37 -2.81
N ARG A 38 -15.17 -13.43 -2.99
CA ARG A 38 -13.72 -13.32 -3.26
C ARG A 38 -13.44 -12.53 -4.53
N ARG A 39 -14.17 -12.81 -5.61
CA ARG A 39 -14.05 -12.07 -6.89
C ARG A 39 -14.43 -10.60 -6.74
N GLN A 40 -15.54 -10.31 -6.05
CA GLN A 40 -15.97 -8.94 -5.77
C GLN A 40 -14.92 -8.18 -4.94
N ARG A 41 -14.40 -8.79 -3.87
CA ARG A 41 -13.34 -8.20 -3.05
C ARG A 41 -12.08 -7.93 -3.85
N ALA A 42 -11.68 -8.85 -4.73
CA ALA A 42 -10.53 -8.65 -5.62
C ALA A 42 -10.76 -7.49 -6.60
N ALA A 43 -11.97 -7.35 -7.15
CA ALA A 43 -12.32 -6.23 -8.02
C ALA A 43 -12.25 -4.88 -7.29
N LEU A 44 -12.85 -4.78 -6.10
CA LEU A 44 -12.81 -3.57 -5.28
C LEU A 44 -11.37 -3.19 -4.91
N ARG A 45 -10.53 -4.17 -4.55
CA ARG A 45 -9.11 -3.92 -4.28
C ARG A 45 -8.36 -3.36 -5.49
N ARG A 46 -8.61 -3.90 -6.69
CA ARG A 46 -8.02 -3.35 -7.92
C ARG A 46 -8.49 -1.92 -8.17
N GLN A 47 -9.77 -1.63 -7.94
CA GLN A 47 -10.31 -0.29 -8.08
C GLN A 47 -9.64 0.69 -7.11
N VAL A 48 -9.56 0.36 -5.81
CA VAL A 48 -8.87 1.18 -4.81
C VAL A 48 -7.42 1.43 -5.21
N ARG A 49 -6.71 0.41 -5.69
CA ARG A 49 -5.34 0.54 -6.20
C ARG A 49 -5.29 1.56 -7.35
N SER A 50 -6.07 1.35 -8.40
CA SER A 50 -6.09 2.28 -9.54
C SER A 50 -6.46 3.72 -9.17
N SER A 51 -7.40 3.92 -8.22
CA SER A 51 -7.81 5.25 -7.78
C SER A 51 -6.72 5.94 -6.95
N THR A 52 -6.03 5.20 -6.09
CA THR A 52 -4.94 5.76 -5.28
C THR A 52 -3.69 6.04 -6.12
N ASP A 53 -3.39 5.19 -7.10
CA ASP A 53 -2.29 5.44 -8.05
C ASP A 53 -2.58 6.68 -8.92
N ALA A 54 -3.83 6.84 -9.40
CA ALA A 54 -4.25 8.03 -10.14
C ALA A 54 -4.22 9.31 -9.27
N LEU A 55 -4.68 9.23 -8.02
CA LEU A 55 -4.64 10.35 -7.09
C LEU A 55 -3.20 10.76 -6.78
N ALA A 56 -2.32 9.81 -6.49
CA ALA A 56 -0.89 10.06 -6.24
C ALA A 56 -0.25 10.82 -7.42
N ARG A 57 -0.50 10.37 -8.65
CA ARG A 57 -0.04 11.04 -9.88
C ARG A 57 -0.57 12.47 -9.97
N LEU A 58 -1.87 12.69 -9.81
CA LEU A 58 -2.48 14.02 -9.92
C LEU A 58 -1.97 14.99 -8.85
N LEU A 59 -1.78 14.52 -7.62
CA LEU A 59 -1.24 15.33 -6.53
C LEU A 59 0.23 15.68 -6.75
N SER A 60 1.03 14.76 -7.28
CA SER A 60 2.42 15.02 -7.69
C SER A 60 2.49 16.03 -8.83
N GLU A 61 1.69 15.84 -9.90
CA GLU A 61 1.59 16.78 -11.02
C GLU A 61 1.21 18.19 -10.56
N ARG A 62 0.19 18.28 -9.70
CA ARG A 62 -0.26 19.55 -9.14
C ARG A 62 0.84 20.21 -8.31
N TYR A 63 1.51 19.44 -7.44
CA TYR A 63 2.63 19.95 -6.64
C TYR A 63 3.69 20.58 -7.54
N TRP A 64 4.13 19.90 -8.60
CA TRP A 64 5.15 20.40 -9.51
C TRP A 64 4.69 21.60 -10.34
N ALA A 65 3.42 21.64 -10.76
CA ALA A 65 2.85 22.76 -11.50
C ALA A 65 2.75 24.04 -10.66
N GLU A 66 2.51 23.91 -9.34
CA GLU A 66 2.45 25.04 -8.41
C GLU A 66 3.84 25.56 -8.00
N GLN A 67 4.93 24.84 -8.31
CA GLN A 67 6.27 25.29 -7.96
C GLN A 67 6.75 26.45 -8.86
N PRO A 68 7.36 27.50 -8.29
CA PRO A 68 8.02 28.53 -9.07
C PRO A 68 9.17 27.91 -9.86
N SER A 69 9.18 28.13 -11.17
CA SER A 69 10.22 27.68 -12.10
C SER A 69 10.98 28.88 -12.70
N GLY A 70 12.16 28.62 -13.27
CA GLY A 70 12.93 29.63 -14.00
C GLY A 70 13.44 30.79 -13.12
N LEU A 71 13.39 32.01 -13.67
CA LEU A 71 13.94 33.21 -13.01
C LEU A 71 13.25 33.53 -11.67
N ALA A 72 11.95 33.27 -11.56
CA ALA A 72 11.18 33.46 -10.33
C ALA A 72 11.68 32.56 -9.17
N ALA A 73 12.16 31.36 -9.48
CA ALA A 73 12.78 30.48 -8.49
C ALA A 73 14.14 31.01 -8.01
N ARG A 74 14.89 31.69 -8.88
CA ARG A 74 16.25 32.21 -8.60
C ARG A 74 16.25 33.51 -7.79
N LEU A 75 15.15 34.25 -7.79
CA LEU A 75 15.06 35.57 -7.18
C LEU A 75 14.35 35.60 -5.81
N ARG A 76 13.97 34.45 -5.23
CA ARG A 76 13.32 34.42 -3.89
C ARG A 76 14.33 34.74 -2.78
N PRO A 77 14.05 35.72 -1.90
CA PRO A 77 14.84 35.94 -0.69
C PRO A 77 14.45 34.92 0.40
N GLY A 78 15.44 34.25 1.01
CA GLY A 78 15.28 33.21 2.06
C GLY A 78 15.47 31.76 1.54
N GLY A 79 16.60 31.47 0.90
CA GLY A 79 16.73 30.53 -0.22
C GLY A 79 17.23 29.11 0.02
N ASP A 80 17.05 28.53 1.21
CA ASP A 80 17.63 27.23 1.57
C ASP A 80 16.55 26.14 1.63
N GLY A 81 15.45 26.42 2.35
CA GLY A 81 14.46 25.41 2.74
C GLY A 81 13.54 24.93 1.62
N ALA A 82 12.95 25.86 0.85
CA ALA A 82 12.03 25.50 -0.24
C ALA A 82 12.72 24.83 -1.43
N GLY A 83 13.99 25.17 -1.68
CA GLY A 83 14.81 24.50 -2.70
C GLY A 83 15.20 23.09 -2.26
N ALA A 84 15.63 22.94 -1.01
CA ALA A 84 15.99 21.64 -0.45
C ALA A 84 14.79 20.68 -0.37
N GLU A 85 13.60 21.17 0.01
CA GLU A 85 12.38 20.35 0.02
C GLU A 85 12.06 19.82 -1.38
N ARG A 86 12.05 20.68 -2.40
CA ARG A 86 11.83 20.25 -3.79
C ARG A 86 12.85 19.22 -4.24
N ALA A 87 14.13 19.43 -3.93
CA ALA A 87 15.18 18.48 -4.30
C ALA A 87 14.97 17.11 -3.64
N ARG A 88 14.56 17.10 -2.35
CA ARG A 88 14.24 15.86 -1.63
C ARG A 88 13.01 15.17 -2.20
N VAL A 89 11.95 15.91 -2.54
CA VAL A 89 10.76 15.34 -3.19
C VAL A 89 11.12 14.71 -4.53
N ALA A 90 11.90 15.41 -5.37
CA ALA A 90 12.37 14.86 -6.64
C ALA A 90 13.23 13.60 -6.44
N ALA A 91 14.13 13.59 -5.46
CA ALA A 91 14.96 12.42 -5.16
C ALA A 91 14.13 11.21 -4.72
N VAL A 92 13.11 11.43 -3.88
CA VAL A 92 12.18 10.36 -3.46
C VAL A 92 11.40 9.81 -4.65
N GLU A 93 10.81 10.68 -5.49
CA GLU A 93 10.06 10.24 -6.68
C GLU A 93 10.94 9.51 -7.71
N ALA A 94 12.21 9.91 -7.85
CA ALA A 94 13.16 9.30 -8.78
C ALA A 94 13.85 8.02 -8.24
N SER A 95 13.71 7.71 -6.95
CA SER A 95 14.43 6.61 -6.30
C SER A 95 14.05 5.21 -6.78
N GLY A 96 12.87 5.05 -7.36
CA GLY A 96 12.28 3.74 -7.66
C GLY A 96 11.82 2.95 -6.42
N LEU A 97 12.13 3.43 -5.21
CA LEU A 97 11.74 2.82 -3.92
C LEU A 97 10.46 3.44 -3.35
N PHE A 98 10.01 4.57 -3.91
CA PHE A 98 8.79 5.26 -3.52
C PHE A 98 7.61 4.87 -4.41
N ASP A 99 6.55 4.32 -3.83
CA ASP A 99 5.27 4.05 -4.51
C ASP A 99 4.20 4.95 -3.92
N GLY A 100 3.89 6.06 -4.60
CA GLY A 100 2.93 7.04 -4.11
C GLY A 100 1.51 6.48 -3.94
N GLY A 101 1.08 5.57 -4.81
CA GLY A 101 -0.24 4.95 -4.71
C GLY A 101 -0.32 3.99 -3.52
N TRP A 102 0.73 3.22 -3.30
CA TRP A 102 0.90 2.40 -2.11
C TRP A 102 0.95 3.24 -0.84
N TYR A 103 1.71 4.32 -0.84
CA TYR A 103 1.85 5.22 0.29
C TYR A 103 0.48 5.79 0.72
N LEU A 104 -0.31 6.30 -0.21
CA LEU A 104 -1.66 6.84 0.08
C LEU A 104 -2.62 5.78 0.65
N ARG A 105 -2.46 4.50 0.30
CA ARG A 105 -3.27 3.41 0.90
C ARG A 105 -2.91 3.13 2.37
N HIS A 106 -1.68 3.46 2.78
CA HIS A 106 -1.18 3.25 4.14
C HIS A 106 -1.16 4.53 4.98
N ARG A 107 -1.33 5.71 4.34
CA ARG A 107 -1.34 7.03 4.97
C ARG A 107 -2.64 7.80 4.67
N PRO A 108 -3.74 7.53 5.40
CA PRO A 108 -5.01 8.22 5.22
C PRO A 108 -4.95 9.73 5.48
N ASP A 109 -4.00 10.17 6.31
CA ASP A 109 -3.68 11.57 6.58
C ASP A 109 -3.22 12.32 5.32
N ALA A 110 -2.34 11.72 4.53
CA ALA A 110 -1.88 12.28 3.26
C ALA A 110 -3.04 12.46 2.25
N VAL A 111 -3.99 11.51 2.24
CA VAL A 111 -5.18 11.57 1.38
C VAL A 111 -6.11 12.70 1.82
N ARG A 112 -6.36 12.83 3.12
CA ARG A 112 -7.25 13.86 3.69
C ARG A 112 -6.77 15.27 3.36
N ASP A 113 -5.46 15.48 3.45
CA ASP A 113 -4.87 16.81 3.29
C ASP A 113 -4.59 17.15 1.80
N LEU A 114 -4.86 16.21 0.88
CA LEU A 114 -4.66 16.35 -0.58
C LEU A 114 -3.26 16.86 -0.93
N VAL A 115 -2.26 16.34 -0.23
CA VAL A 115 -0.85 16.69 -0.43
C VAL A 115 -0.18 15.63 -1.32
N SER A 116 0.78 16.03 -2.15
CA SER A 116 1.62 15.07 -2.89
C SER A 116 2.19 14.03 -1.92
N PRO A 117 2.08 12.72 -2.23
CA PRO A 117 2.53 11.68 -1.31
C PRO A 117 4.03 11.77 -1.03
N ALA A 118 4.86 12.12 -2.02
CA ALA A 118 6.29 12.30 -1.84
C ALA A 118 6.61 13.53 -0.96
N LEU A 119 5.88 14.63 -1.15
CA LEU A 119 5.98 15.80 -0.26
C LEU A 119 5.60 15.45 1.18
N HIS A 120 4.51 14.71 1.36
CA HIS A 120 4.07 14.27 2.67
C HIS A 120 5.14 13.40 3.35
N TYR A 121 5.70 12.43 2.63
CA TYR A 121 6.80 11.60 3.12
C TYR A 121 8.04 12.42 3.51
N VAL A 122 8.48 13.35 2.66
CA VAL A 122 9.64 14.22 2.93
C VAL A 122 9.46 15.05 4.20
N ARG A 123 8.23 15.43 4.54
CA ARG A 123 7.91 16.24 5.72
C ARG A 123 7.76 15.42 7.01
N ILE A 124 7.72 14.09 6.92
CA ILE A 124 7.59 13.21 8.08
C ILE A 124 8.96 12.71 8.50
N THR A 125 9.46 13.22 9.62
CA THR A 125 10.80 12.90 10.12
C THR A 125 10.80 11.81 11.20
N ASP A 126 9.64 11.38 11.67
CA ASP A 126 9.51 10.39 12.75
C ASP A 126 9.73 8.93 12.27
N ASN A 127 10.03 8.73 10.98
CA ASN A 127 10.22 7.42 10.36
C ASN A 127 9.04 6.45 10.61
N SER A 128 7.83 6.99 10.76
CA SER A 128 6.60 6.22 11.01
C SER A 128 6.02 5.52 9.78
N ALA A 129 6.66 5.63 8.61
CA ALA A 129 6.14 5.06 7.38
C ALA A 129 7.22 4.53 6.44
N ASP A 130 6.83 3.49 5.73
CA ASP A 130 7.54 3.01 4.57
C ASP A 130 7.17 3.87 3.35
N PRO A 131 8.15 4.20 2.49
CA PRO A 131 7.91 4.94 1.24
C PRO A 131 7.22 4.08 0.17
N GLY A 132 7.28 2.76 0.30
CA GLY A 132 6.79 1.79 -0.66
C GLY A 132 7.03 0.36 -0.17
N PRO A 133 6.53 -0.66 -0.91
CA PRO A 133 6.67 -2.06 -0.52
C PRO A 133 8.12 -2.58 -0.57
N ASP A 134 9.01 -1.88 -1.28
CA ASP A 134 10.38 -2.32 -1.56
C ASP A 134 11.42 -1.67 -0.62
N PHE A 135 10.97 -0.91 0.39
CA PHE A 135 11.83 -0.31 1.39
C PHE A 135 11.19 -0.44 2.78
N ASP A 136 11.82 -1.20 3.66
CA ASP A 136 11.42 -1.36 5.05
C ASP A 136 12.17 -0.32 5.91
N THR A 137 11.44 0.69 6.38
CA THR A 137 12.02 1.77 7.18
C THR A 137 12.57 1.24 8.51
N GLN A 138 11.91 0.27 9.16
CA GLN A 138 12.36 -0.21 10.47
C GLN A 138 13.63 -1.06 10.34
N ALA A 139 13.67 -1.99 9.38
CA ALA A 139 14.84 -2.80 9.11
C ALA A 139 16.05 -1.92 8.74
N TYR A 140 15.85 -0.90 7.89
CA TYR A 140 16.92 0.04 7.55
C TYR A 140 17.46 0.77 8.80
N LEU A 141 16.59 1.23 9.71
CA LEU A 141 17.04 1.91 10.92
C LEU A 141 17.76 0.96 11.90
N GLU A 142 17.41 -0.32 11.94
CA GLU A 142 18.13 -1.32 12.74
C GLU A 142 19.58 -1.45 12.28
N ASP A 143 19.81 -1.47 10.97
CA ASP A 143 21.15 -1.54 10.36
C ASP A 143 21.89 -0.18 10.41
N HIS A 144 21.15 0.93 10.36
CA HIS A 144 21.66 2.30 10.34
C HIS A 144 21.12 3.12 11.53
N PRO A 145 21.57 2.84 12.77
CA PRO A 145 21.08 3.53 13.96
C PRO A 145 21.34 5.04 13.93
N GLU A 146 22.36 5.51 13.21
CA GLU A 146 22.64 6.93 12.96
C GLU A 146 21.51 7.65 12.23
N ALA A 147 20.75 6.95 11.38
CA ALA A 147 19.62 7.54 10.66
C ALA A 147 18.47 7.91 11.60
N ARG A 148 18.35 7.26 12.77
CA ARG A 148 17.31 7.58 13.77
C ARG A 148 17.46 8.98 14.36
N GLY A 149 18.69 9.49 14.43
CA GLY A 149 19.00 10.83 14.93
C GLY A 149 19.04 11.90 13.85
N SER A 150 18.79 11.54 12.59
CA SER A 150 18.83 12.48 11.48
C SER A 150 17.50 13.23 11.30
N ASP A 151 17.56 14.48 10.85
CA ASP A 151 16.37 15.26 10.46
C ASP A 151 15.80 14.82 9.09
N LEU A 152 16.24 13.67 8.57
CA LEU A 152 15.84 13.14 7.28
C LEU A 152 15.05 11.83 7.45
N PRO A 153 13.96 11.65 6.67
CA PRO A 153 13.33 10.35 6.52
C PRO A 153 14.33 9.28 6.07
N ALA A 154 14.13 8.03 6.49
CA ALA A 154 15.03 6.90 6.26
C ALA A 154 15.44 6.73 4.78
N LEU A 155 14.49 6.84 3.84
CA LEU A 155 14.81 6.74 2.41
C LEU A 155 15.74 7.87 1.95
N LEU A 156 15.54 9.10 2.44
CA LEU A 156 16.42 10.22 2.08
C LEU A 156 17.82 10.06 2.70
N HIS A 157 17.92 9.51 3.90
CA HIS A 157 19.21 9.14 4.48
C HIS A 157 19.91 8.06 3.63
N HIS A 158 19.16 7.05 3.21
CA HIS A 158 19.65 5.96 2.36
C HIS A 158 20.18 6.49 1.01
N LEU A 159 19.39 7.31 0.32
CA LEU A 159 19.79 7.92 -0.97
C LEU A 159 21.00 8.86 -0.83
N GLY A 160 21.19 9.47 0.34
CA GLY A 160 22.37 10.30 0.63
C GLY A 160 23.64 9.49 0.90
N HIS A 161 23.50 8.26 1.39
CA HIS A 161 24.61 7.34 1.68
C HIS A 161 24.99 6.47 0.48
N ASP A 162 24.08 6.27 -0.48
CA ASP A 162 24.36 5.46 -1.67
C ASP A 162 25.32 6.22 -2.63
N PRO A 163 26.59 5.77 -2.79
CA PRO A 163 27.53 6.41 -3.69
C PRO A 163 27.15 6.27 -5.17
N GLY A 164 26.16 5.42 -5.51
CA GLY A 164 25.70 5.17 -6.88
C GLY A 164 24.65 6.14 -7.43
N ALA A 165 24.01 6.97 -6.58
CA ALA A 165 22.91 7.85 -7.00
C ALA A 165 23.37 9.23 -7.54
N ARG A 166 24.69 9.48 -7.59
CA ARG A 166 25.28 10.64 -8.28
C ARG A 166 25.79 10.21 -9.66
N GLY A 167 24.89 10.06 -10.63
CA GLY A 167 25.21 9.73 -12.01
C GLY A 167 24.28 10.44 -12.98
#